data_AF-A0A7V9KPE7-F1
#
_entry.id   AF-A0A7V9KPE7-F1
#
_cell.length_a   1.000
_cell.length_b   1.000
_cell.length_c   1.000
_cell.angle_alpha   90.00
_cell.angle_beta   90.00
_cell.angle_gamma   90.00
#
_symmetry.space_group_name_H-M   'P 1'
#
loop_
_entity.id
_entity.type
_entity.pdbx_description
1 polymer ?
#
loop_
_entity_poly.entity_id
_entity_poly.type
_entity_poly.pdbx_seq_one_letter_code
_entity_poly.pdbx_strand_id
1 'polypeptide(L)'
;MVEALFGLSSNQSNGNQSKSLPLLFDCPITTYATNQLKEVAPLLRAVEAAAKSGNWAVLMLSYEAAPAFDGSFKTRQPGPLPLAWAAVFDRPSASKPKVRAGAYSLTAWKPQVTRSEYDHAIKRIRELIARGDTYQVNYTFPLVATFSGDPGACYRDLCHAQGAEYCAYLDLGRYKVLCISPELFFERNGDSIKTKPMKGTIHRGRWAAEDEELAQQLAASPKDRAENVMIVDLLRNDLGKISVPGSVRVSKLFEVERYETLWQMTSTVESTLRSDVGLADVMAALFPCGSITGAPKIRTMEIIRELEPFPRGIYTGTIGFI
;
A
#
# COMPACT_ATOMS: atom_id res chain seq x y z
N MET A 1 -19.32 -5.04 14.54
CA MET A 1 -18.14 -5.79 14.99
C MET A 1 -17.03 -5.44 14.03
N VAL A 2 -15.97 -4.80 14.52
CA VAL A 2 -14.78 -4.53 13.70
C VAL A 2 -13.83 -5.68 13.91
N GLU A 3 -13.39 -6.28 12.81
CA GLU A 3 -12.39 -7.34 12.80
C GLU A 3 -11.27 -6.91 11.85
N ALA A 4 -10.04 -6.90 12.33
CA ALA A 4 -8.86 -6.72 11.49
C ALA A 4 -7.97 -7.94 11.60
N LEU A 5 -7.69 -8.58 10.46
CA LEU A 5 -6.81 -9.75 10.40
C LEU A 5 -5.63 -9.44 9.49
N PHE A 6 -4.41 -9.44 10.04
CA PHE A 6 -3.17 -9.26 9.31
C PHE A 6 -2.46 -10.61 9.14
N GLY A 7 -2.15 -10.96 7.90
CA GLY A 7 -1.47 -12.20 7.55
C GLY A 7 -2.37 -13.45 7.55
N LEU A 8 -2.06 -14.39 6.65
CA LEU A 8 -2.67 -15.74 6.57
C LEU A 8 -1.70 -16.83 6.06
N SER A 9 -0.42 -16.52 5.80
CA SER A 9 0.49 -17.44 5.12
C SER A 9 0.81 -18.69 5.96
N SER A 10 0.19 -19.82 5.61
CA SER A 10 0.46 -21.15 6.15
C SER A 10 1.58 -21.93 5.44
N ASN A 11 2.34 -21.34 4.51
CA ASN A 11 3.39 -22.09 3.80
C ASN A 11 4.69 -22.21 4.63
N GLN A 12 4.89 -23.40 5.19
CA GLN A 12 6.11 -23.91 5.84
C GLN A 12 7.24 -24.24 4.85
N SER A 13 7.44 -23.45 3.79
CA SER A 13 8.53 -23.72 2.85
C SER A 13 9.05 -22.45 2.19
N ASN A 14 9.97 -21.78 2.88
CA ASN A 14 11.26 -21.38 2.33
C ASN A 14 12.05 -20.65 3.41
N GLY A 15 13.29 -21.07 3.61
CA GLY A 15 14.13 -20.67 4.72
C GLY A 15 14.41 -19.17 4.77
N ASN A 16 14.56 -18.71 6.01
CA ASN A 16 15.26 -17.48 6.41
C ASN A 16 14.54 -16.13 6.45
N GLN A 17 13.22 -16.10 6.65
CA GLN A 17 12.56 -14.94 7.27
C GLN A 17 11.53 -15.39 8.32
N SER A 18 11.62 -14.84 9.53
CA SER A 18 10.67 -15.04 10.63
C SER A 18 9.29 -14.54 10.21
N LYS A 19 8.45 -15.39 9.60
CA LYS A 19 7.06 -15.03 9.28
C LYS A 19 6.29 -14.79 10.58
N SER A 20 5.87 -13.55 10.80
CA SER A 20 5.06 -13.16 11.95
C SER A 20 3.74 -13.93 11.95
N LEU A 21 3.32 -14.40 13.12
CA LEU A 21 2.00 -15.01 13.31
C LEU A 21 0.89 -14.03 12.89
N PRO A 22 -0.23 -14.52 12.34
CA PRO A 22 -1.33 -13.66 11.96
C PRO A 22 -1.89 -12.93 13.19
N LEU A 23 -2.09 -11.62 13.08
CA LEU A 23 -2.66 -10.79 14.14
C LEU A 23 -4.14 -10.61 13.90
N LEU A 24 -4.95 -10.94 14.89
CA LEU A 24 -6.39 -10.69 14.92
C LEU A 24 -6.68 -9.56 15.90
N PHE A 25 -7.43 -8.55 15.48
CA PHE A 25 -7.98 -7.52 16.35
C PHE A 25 -9.51 -7.62 16.31
N ASP A 26 -10.11 -7.85 17.47
CA ASP A 26 -11.55 -7.90 17.68
C ASP A 26 -11.94 -7.00 18.87
N CYS A 27 -13.22 -6.68 19.01
CA CYS A 27 -13.75 -5.92 20.16
C CYS A 27 -13.01 -4.59 20.43
N PRO A 28 -13.05 -3.61 19.50
CA PRO A 28 -12.35 -2.34 19.69
C PRO A 28 -12.87 -1.57 20.91
N ILE A 29 -11.96 -0.91 21.62
CA ILE A 29 -12.26 0.06 22.69
C ILE A 29 -12.99 1.25 22.09
N THR A 30 -12.49 1.74 20.96
CA THR A 30 -13.09 2.86 20.22
C THR A 30 -12.74 2.77 18.74
N THR A 31 -13.56 3.43 17.92
CA THR A 31 -13.39 3.50 16.47
C THR A 31 -13.53 4.94 16.00
N TYR A 32 -12.65 5.36 15.12
CA TYR A 32 -12.66 6.67 14.48
C TYR A 32 -12.95 6.52 12.99
N ALA A 33 -13.72 7.43 12.43
CA ALA A 33 -13.94 7.52 10.99
C ALA A 33 -14.18 8.98 10.62
N THR A 34 -13.55 9.45 9.55
CA THR A 34 -13.82 10.80 9.03
C THR A 34 -13.84 10.87 7.51
N ASN A 35 -14.70 11.74 7.00
CA ASN A 35 -14.76 12.17 5.60
C ASN A 35 -14.23 13.59 5.40
N GLN A 36 -13.68 14.21 6.46
CA GLN A 36 -13.22 15.59 6.46
C GLN A 36 -11.69 15.64 6.48
N LEU A 37 -11.10 16.32 5.48
CA LEU A 37 -9.64 16.44 5.37
C LEU A 37 -9.00 17.00 6.65
N LYS A 38 -9.63 18.01 7.25
CA LYS A 38 -9.14 18.66 8.49
C LYS A 38 -9.09 17.74 9.71
N GLU A 39 -9.81 16.61 9.68
CA GLU A 39 -9.88 15.66 10.80
C GLU A 39 -8.91 14.49 10.65
N VAL A 40 -8.28 14.31 9.47
CA VAL A 40 -7.34 13.22 9.21
C VAL A 40 -6.12 13.30 10.14
N ALA A 41 -5.44 14.44 10.20
CA ALA A 41 -4.26 14.59 11.07
C ALA A 41 -4.60 14.50 12.57
N PRO A 42 -5.69 15.12 13.09
CA PRO A 42 -6.15 14.87 14.45
C PRO A 42 -6.43 13.39 14.76
N LEU A 43 -7.06 12.65 13.83
CA LEU A 43 -7.31 11.22 14.00
C LEU A 43 -5.99 10.44 14.12
N LEU A 44 -5.00 10.73 13.29
CA LEU A 44 -3.67 10.08 13.38
C LEU A 44 -2.99 10.34 14.72
N ARG A 45 -3.08 11.57 15.24
CA ARG A 45 -2.52 11.91 16.56
C ARG A 45 -3.24 11.18 17.69
N ALA A 46 -4.56 11.03 17.61
CA ALA A 46 -5.33 10.28 18.59
C ALA A 46 -4.95 8.79 18.60
N VAL A 47 -4.76 8.20 17.41
CA VAL A 47 -4.27 6.83 17.22
C VAL A 47 -2.88 6.64 17.82
N GLU A 48 -1.93 7.54 17.51
CA GLU A 48 -0.58 7.48 18.07
C GLU A 48 -0.57 7.66 19.59
N ALA A 49 -1.40 8.56 20.14
CA ALA A 49 -1.52 8.75 21.58
C ALA A 49 -2.08 7.51 22.30
N ALA A 50 -3.07 6.83 21.69
CA ALA A 50 -3.58 5.57 22.20
C ALA A 50 -2.48 4.49 22.24
N ALA A 51 -1.69 4.39 21.16
CA ALA A 51 -0.58 3.44 21.08
C ALA A 51 0.51 3.71 22.13
N LYS A 52 0.88 4.98 22.31
CA LYS A 52 1.82 5.41 23.38
C LYS A 52 1.30 5.13 24.79
N SER A 53 0.00 4.96 24.95
CA SER A 53 -0.63 4.59 26.23
C SER A 53 -0.70 3.07 26.45
N GLY A 54 -0.07 2.27 25.56
CA GLY A 54 -0.01 0.81 25.65
C GLY A 54 -1.11 0.07 24.88
N ASN A 55 -1.99 0.78 24.17
CA ASN A 55 -3.00 0.15 23.32
C ASN A 55 -2.39 -0.21 21.95
N TRP A 56 -3.14 -0.97 21.18
CA TRP A 56 -2.89 -1.23 19.77
C TRP A 56 -3.90 -0.44 18.94
N ALA A 57 -3.52 -0.05 17.73
CA ALA A 57 -4.47 0.56 16.81
C ALA A 57 -4.28 0.05 15.39
N VAL A 58 -5.40 -0.17 14.70
CA VAL A 58 -5.44 -0.45 13.27
C VAL A 58 -5.88 0.82 12.55
N LEU A 59 -5.22 1.12 11.43
CA LEU A 59 -5.43 2.34 10.66
C LEU A 59 -5.64 2.01 9.17
N MET A 60 -6.56 2.74 8.56
CA MET A 60 -6.81 2.75 7.12
C MET A 60 -6.89 4.20 6.63
N LEU A 61 -6.12 4.56 5.61
CA LEU A 61 -6.24 5.83 4.89
C LEU A 61 -6.56 5.58 3.42
N SER A 62 -7.56 6.28 2.91
CA SER A 62 -7.85 6.34 1.48
C SER A 62 -6.89 7.30 0.78
N TYR A 63 -6.60 7.07 -0.50
CA TYR A 63 -5.76 7.92 -1.36
C TYR A 63 -6.23 9.39 -1.35
N GLU A 64 -7.54 9.63 -1.35
CA GLU A 64 -8.13 10.97 -1.28
C GLU A 64 -7.88 11.71 0.05
N ALA A 65 -7.25 11.07 1.04
CA ALA A 65 -6.78 11.75 2.25
C ALA A 65 -5.52 12.57 2.02
N ALA A 66 -4.84 12.40 0.88
CA ALA A 66 -3.59 13.09 0.54
C ALA A 66 -3.64 14.62 0.74
N PRO A 67 -4.70 15.35 0.34
CA PRO A 67 -4.77 16.80 0.53
C PRO A 67 -4.83 17.25 1.99
N ALA A 68 -5.04 16.34 2.96
CA ALA A 68 -4.96 16.65 4.38
C ALA A 68 -3.51 16.91 4.85
N PHE A 69 -2.53 16.43 4.09
CA PHE A 69 -1.11 16.59 4.38
C PHE A 69 -0.45 17.70 3.58
N ASP A 70 -0.88 17.89 2.33
CA ASP A 70 -0.43 18.96 1.47
C ASP A 70 -1.58 19.43 0.57
N GLY A 71 -2.04 20.67 0.76
CA GLY A 71 -3.18 21.24 0.01
C GLY A 71 -2.92 21.43 -1.49
N SER A 72 -1.67 21.31 -1.93
CA SER A 72 -1.32 21.29 -3.35
C SER A 72 -1.76 19.97 -4.03
N PHE A 73 -1.86 18.87 -3.28
CA PHE A 73 -2.30 17.58 -3.82
C PHE A 73 -3.76 17.66 -4.27
N LYS A 74 -4.01 17.22 -5.51
CA LYS A 74 -5.34 17.21 -6.12
C LYS A 74 -5.82 15.78 -6.31
N THR A 75 -7.00 15.49 -5.79
CA THR A 75 -7.66 14.18 -5.91
C THR A 75 -9.10 14.34 -6.40
N ARG A 76 -9.74 13.23 -6.77
CA ARG A 76 -11.19 13.17 -7.00
C ARG A 76 -11.93 13.35 -5.67
N GLN A 77 -13.24 13.59 -5.74
CA GLN A 77 -14.09 13.56 -4.55
C GLN A 77 -14.05 12.16 -3.93
N PRO A 78 -13.94 12.04 -2.60
CA PRO A 78 -13.89 10.75 -1.93
C PRO A 78 -15.09 9.88 -2.28
N GLY A 79 -14.83 8.57 -2.40
CA GLY A 79 -15.88 7.57 -2.57
C GLY A 79 -16.64 7.28 -1.27
N PRO A 80 -17.31 6.13 -1.18
CA PRO A 80 -18.16 5.79 -0.03
C PRO A 80 -17.40 5.38 1.25
N LEU A 81 -16.10 5.11 1.14
CA LEU A 81 -15.23 4.79 2.29
C LEU A 81 -14.70 6.08 2.93
N PRO A 82 -14.44 6.07 4.25
CA PRO A 82 -13.86 7.22 4.92
C PRO A 82 -12.46 7.56 4.41
N LEU A 83 -12.10 8.84 4.51
CA LEU A 83 -10.75 9.33 4.23
C LEU A 83 -9.74 8.69 5.17
N ALA A 84 -10.10 8.62 6.45
CA ALA A 84 -9.34 7.92 7.47
C ALA A 84 -10.30 7.16 8.39
N TRP A 85 -9.91 5.93 8.73
CA TRP A 85 -10.58 5.08 9.70
C TRP A 85 -9.54 4.46 10.62
N ALA A 86 -9.87 4.35 11.90
CA ALA A 86 -9.04 3.63 12.85
C ALA A 86 -9.88 2.91 13.90
N ALA A 87 -9.29 1.90 14.51
CA ALA A 87 -9.85 1.23 15.68
C ALA A 87 -8.74 0.99 16.70
N VAL A 88 -9.03 1.26 17.96
CA VAL A 88 -8.11 1.07 19.09
C VAL A 88 -8.52 -0.17 19.87
N PHE A 89 -7.54 -0.96 20.28
CA PHE A 89 -7.69 -2.24 20.93
C PHE A 89 -6.75 -2.31 22.14
N ASP A 90 -7.14 -3.05 23.18
CA ASP A 90 -6.25 -3.33 24.32
C ASP A 90 -5.01 -4.12 23.87
N ARG A 91 -5.25 -5.16 23.06
CA ARG A 91 -4.23 -6.07 22.53
C ARG A 91 -4.76 -6.83 21.32
N PRO A 92 -3.88 -7.50 20.54
CA PRO A 92 -4.30 -8.53 19.61
C PRO A 92 -5.06 -9.64 20.34
N SER A 93 -6.11 -10.14 19.72
CA SER A 93 -6.91 -11.25 20.21
C SER A 93 -6.04 -12.49 20.36
N ALA A 94 -6.18 -13.18 21.50
CA ALA A 94 -5.56 -14.49 21.72
C ALA A 94 -6.27 -15.59 20.90
N SER A 95 -7.44 -15.30 20.34
CA SER A 95 -8.18 -16.22 19.49
C SER A 95 -7.43 -16.42 18.19
N LYS A 96 -7.33 -17.68 17.75
CA LYS A 96 -6.89 -17.95 16.38
C LYS A 96 -7.92 -17.37 15.41
N PRO A 97 -7.49 -16.78 14.28
CA PRO A 97 -8.42 -16.38 13.24
C PRO A 97 -9.28 -17.58 12.85
N LYS A 98 -10.60 -17.42 12.93
CA LYS A 98 -11.51 -18.51 12.55
C LYS A 98 -11.31 -18.82 11.08
N VAL A 99 -11.15 -20.10 10.74
CA VAL A 99 -11.13 -20.53 9.34
C VAL A 99 -12.50 -20.22 8.73
N ARG A 100 -12.55 -19.23 7.84
CA ARG A 100 -13.78 -18.71 7.22
C ARG A 100 -14.27 -19.68 6.13
N ALA A 101 -14.88 -20.80 6.49
CA ALA A 101 -15.22 -21.88 5.53
C ALA A 101 -16.49 -21.63 4.69
N GLY A 102 -17.02 -20.41 4.65
CA GLY A 102 -18.22 -20.11 3.86
C GLY A 102 -17.98 -20.22 2.35
N ALA A 103 -19.06 -20.42 1.60
CA ALA A 103 -19.03 -20.29 0.15
C ALA A 103 -19.19 -18.81 -0.26
N TYR A 104 -18.62 -18.45 -1.39
CA TYR A 104 -18.87 -17.16 -2.05
C TYR A 104 -18.98 -17.35 -3.56
N SER A 105 -19.55 -16.36 -4.23
CA SER A 105 -19.57 -16.27 -5.68
C SER A 105 -19.30 -14.85 -6.15
N LEU A 106 -18.67 -14.75 -7.31
CA LEU A 106 -18.35 -13.52 -8.01
C LEU A 106 -18.86 -13.64 -9.44
N THR A 107 -19.50 -12.60 -9.95
CA THR A 107 -19.74 -12.49 -11.40
C THR A 107 -18.43 -12.20 -12.14
N ALA A 108 -18.45 -12.29 -13.47
CA ALA A 108 -17.33 -11.81 -14.27
C ALA A 108 -17.00 -10.34 -13.94
N TRP A 109 -15.71 -10.06 -13.79
CA TRP A 109 -15.19 -8.71 -13.57
C TRP A 109 -15.38 -7.85 -14.81
N LYS A 110 -15.92 -6.64 -14.62
CA LYS A 110 -16.14 -5.66 -15.68
C LYS A 110 -15.28 -4.43 -15.43
N PRO A 111 -14.39 -4.05 -16.36
CA PRO A 111 -13.72 -2.76 -16.31
C PRO A 111 -14.72 -1.62 -16.25
N GLN A 112 -14.43 -0.60 -15.46
CA GLN A 112 -15.25 0.62 -15.40
C GLN A 112 -14.84 1.67 -16.43
N VAL A 113 -13.83 1.37 -17.25
CA VAL A 113 -13.42 2.19 -18.40
C VAL A 113 -13.49 1.35 -19.66
N THR A 114 -13.91 1.97 -20.75
CA THR A 114 -13.89 1.38 -22.08
C THR A 114 -12.46 1.33 -22.62
N ARG A 115 -12.23 0.48 -23.63
CA ARG A 115 -10.94 0.43 -24.31
C ARG A 115 -10.55 1.78 -24.94
N SER A 116 -11.52 2.50 -25.50
CA SER A 116 -11.28 3.81 -26.12
C SER A 116 -10.86 4.87 -25.10
N GLU A 117 -11.48 4.89 -23.92
CA GLU A 117 -11.09 5.80 -22.82
C GLU A 117 -9.68 5.48 -22.32
N TYR A 118 -9.37 4.20 -22.16
CA TYR A 118 -8.02 3.75 -21.80
C TYR A 118 -6.97 4.22 -22.82
N ASP A 119 -7.17 3.93 -24.11
CA ASP A 119 -6.22 4.30 -25.15
C ASP A 119 -6.03 5.83 -25.25
N HIS A 120 -7.11 6.59 -25.03
CA HIS A 120 -7.04 8.05 -24.96
C HIS A 120 -6.21 8.53 -23.77
N ALA A 121 -6.45 7.98 -22.56
CA ALA A 121 -5.69 8.32 -21.37
C ALA A 121 -4.19 8.00 -21.54
N ILE A 122 -3.86 6.83 -22.08
CA ILE A 122 -2.46 6.44 -22.33
C ILE A 122 -1.80 7.35 -23.36
N LYS A 123 -2.49 7.68 -24.47
CA LYS A 123 -1.97 8.63 -25.45
C LYS A 123 -1.69 9.98 -24.79
N ARG A 124 -2.62 10.48 -23.99
CA ARG A 124 -2.47 11.76 -23.29
C ARG A 124 -1.30 11.74 -22.30
N ILE A 125 -1.11 10.67 -21.55
CA ILE A 125 0.04 10.49 -20.64
C ILE A 125 1.35 10.56 -21.41
N ARG A 126 1.46 9.88 -22.55
CA ARG A 126 2.67 9.91 -23.39
C ARG A 126 2.96 11.31 -23.91
N GLU A 127 1.95 12.06 -24.32
CA GLU A 127 2.10 13.46 -24.74
C GLU A 127 2.58 14.35 -23.58
N LEU A 128 2.01 14.19 -22.39
CA LEU A 128 2.41 14.93 -21.18
C LEU A 128 3.87 14.64 -20.81
N ILE A 129 4.28 13.37 -20.89
CA ILE A 129 5.67 12.97 -20.65
C ILE A 129 6.61 13.56 -21.71
N ALA A 130 6.24 13.48 -22.99
CA ALA A 130 7.06 14.01 -24.08
C ALA A 130 7.26 15.54 -24.01
N ARG A 131 6.30 16.27 -23.42
CA ARG A 131 6.41 17.72 -23.18
C ARG A 131 7.17 18.08 -21.90
N GLY A 132 7.53 17.10 -21.08
CA GLY A 132 8.20 17.30 -19.80
C GLY A 132 7.27 17.71 -18.65
N ASP A 133 5.95 17.55 -18.80
CA ASP A 133 4.99 17.89 -17.72
C ASP A 133 5.10 16.91 -16.53
N THR A 134 5.54 15.68 -16.79
CA THR A 134 5.78 14.62 -15.81
C THR A 134 6.75 13.59 -16.38
N TYR A 135 7.46 12.84 -15.52
CA TYR A 135 8.32 11.74 -15.92
C TYR A 135 7.59 10.40 -15.94
N GLN A 136 6.60 10.22 -15.06
CA GLN A 136 5.86 8.97 -14.90
C GLN A 136 4.46 9.25 -14.34
N VAL A 137 3.47 8.51 -14.83
CA VAL A 137 2.10 8.51 -14.29
C VAL A 137 1.68 7.07 -14.05
N ASN A 138 1.31 6.73 -12.81
CA ASN A 138 0.64 5.48 -12.51
C ASN A 138 -0.86 5.63 -12.81
N TYR A 139 -1.30 5.21 -14.00
CA TYR A 139 -2.70 5.28 -14.40
C TYR A 139 -3.42 3.96 -14.11
N THR A 140 -4.60 4.05 -13.49
CA THR A 140 -5.34 2.90 -12.96
C THR A 140 -6.83 3.06 -13.17
N PHE A 141 -7.57 1.95 -13.15
CA PHE A 141 -9.03 1.95 -13.21
C PHE A 141 -9.61 0.73 -12.48
N PRO A 142 -10.80 0.85 -11.88
CA PRO A 142 -11.41 -0.26 -11.14
C PRO A 142 -12.06 -1.28 -12.07
N LEU A 143 -12.05 -2.54 -11.62
CA LEU A 143 -12.92 -3.60 -12.13
C LEU A 143 -14.00 -3.87 -11.07
N VAL A 144 -15.22 -4.16 -11.52
CA VAL A 144 -16.35 -4.43 -10.63
C VAL A 144 -16.97 -5.79 -10.93
N ALA A 145 -17.39 -6.48 -9.87
CA ALA A 145 -18.16 -7.72 -9.94
C ALA A 145 -19.21 -7.71 -8.82
N THR A 146 -20.33 -8.39 -9.05
CA THR A 146 -21.30 -8.65 -7.98
C THR A 146 -20.78 -9.79 -7.12
N PHE A 147 -20.74 -9.56 -5.81
CA PHE A 147 -20.29 -10.50 -4.80
C PHE A 147 -21.47 -10.99 -3.96
N SER A 148 -21.51 -12.30 -3.65
CA SER A 148 -22.40 -12.86 -2.64
C SER A 148 -21.70 -13.96 -1.83
N GLY A 149 -22.15 -14.18 -0.59
CA GLY A 149 -21.59 -15.18 0.32
C GLY A 149 -20.59 -14.61 1.34
N ASP A 150 -19.61 -15.40 1.76
CA ASP A 150 -18.66 -15.08 2.84
C ASP A 150 -17.40 -14.34 2.36
N PRO A 151 -17.22 -13.05 2.71
CA PRO A 151 -16.04 -12.28 2.31
C PRO A 151 -14.73 -12.82 2.91
N GLY A 152 -14.79 -13.48 4.07
CA GLY A 152 -13.59 -14.03 4.69
C GLY A 152 -13.09 -15.29 3.97
N ALA A 153 -13.99 -16.05 3.34
CA ALA A 153 -13.61 -17.15 2.46
C ALA A 153 -12.88 -16.64 1.22
N CYS A 154 -13.41 -15.59 0.60
CA CYS A 154 -12.76 -14.90 -0.52
C CYS A 154 -11.39 -14.36 -0.14
N TYR A 155 -11.27 -13.70 1.02
CA TYR A 155 -9.99 -13.20 1.54
C TYR A 155 -8.94 -14.31 1.70
N ARG A 156 -9.32 -15.44 2.31
CA ARG A 156 -8.44 -16.60 2.48
C ARG A 156 -7.94 -17.09 1.12
N ASP A 157 -8.84 -17.29 0.17
CA ASP A 157 -8.48 -17.82 -1.15
C ASP A 157 -7.56 -16.86 -1.91
N LEU A 158 -7.80 -15.55 -1.82
CA LEU A 158 -6.91 -14.52 -2.38
C LEU A 158 -5.52 -14.53 -1.74
N CYS A 159 -5.45 -14.69 -0.41
CA CYS A 159 -4.16 -14.79 0.30
C CYS A 159 -3.38 -16.03 -0.14
N HIS A 160 -4.06 -17.17 -0.31
CA HIS A 160 -3.42 -18.40 -0.79
C HIS A 160 -2.95 -18.28 -2.24
N ALA A 161 -3.72 -17.62 -3.11
CA ALA A 161 -3.37 -17.50 -4.52
C ALA A 161 -2.21 -16.54 -4.79
N GLN A 162 -2.08 -15.47 -3.99
CA GLN A 162 -1.05 -14.44 -4.22
C GLN A 162 0.21 -14.64 -3.38
N GLY A 163 0.11 -15.31 -2.22
CA GLY A 163 1.22 -15.47 -1.30
C GLY A 163 1.81 -14.16 -0.77
N ALA A 164 1.03 -13.07 -0.78
CA ALA A 164 1.51 -11.73 -0.42
C ALA A 164 1.86 -11.62 1.07
N GLU A 165 2.85 -10.77 1.38
CA GLU A 165 3.37 -10.58 2.74
C GLU A 165 2.45 -9.70 3.60
N TYR A 166 1.84 -8.67 3.00
CA TYR A 166 1.05 -7.65 3.70
C TYR A 166 -0.44 -7.79 3.38
N CYS A 167 -1.03 -8.91 3.82
CA CYS A 167 -2.46 -9.13 3.70
C CYS A 167 -3.22 -8.52 4.89
N ALA A 168 -4.36 -7.89 4.63
CA ALA A 168 -5.27 -7.39 5.65
C ALA A 168 -6.73 -7.63 5.26
N TYR A 169 -7.53 -8.11 6.21
CA TYR A 169 -9.00 -8.13 6.12
C TYR A 169 -9.57 -7.18 7.15
N LEU A 170 -10.35 -6.17 6.73
CA LEU A 170 -11.06 -5.25 7.62
C LEU A 170 -12.58 -5.41 7.47
N ASP A 171 -13.26 -5.70 8.56
CA ASP A 171 -14.70 -5.60 8.67
C ASP A 171 -15.11 -4.21 9.21
N LEU A 172 -15.64 -3.36 8.33
CA LEU A 172 -16.11 -2.01 8.67
C LEU A 172 -17.65 -1.95 8.76
N GLY A 173 -18.30 -3.08 9.04
CA GLY A 173 -19.76 -3.21 9.00
C GLY A 173 -20.27 -3.28 7.55
N ARG A 174 -20.73 -2.15 7.00
CA ARG A 174 -21.28 -2.10 5.62
C ARG A 174 -20.24 -2.48 4.56
N TYR A 175 -18.99 -2.12 4.77
CA TYR A 175 -17.90 -2.39 3.84
C TYR A 175 -16.96 -3.45 4.43
N LYS A 176 -16.48 -4.35 3.58
CA LYS A 176 -15.36 -5.24 3.88
C LYS A 176 -14.20 -4.87 2.97
N VAL A 177 -13.02 -4.70 3.54
CA VAL A 177 -11.80 -4.39 2.77
C VAL A 177 -10.90 -5.62 2.80
N LEU A 178 -10.59 -6.14 1.61
CA LEU A 178 -9.69 -7.26 1.42
C LEU A 178 -8.44 -6.72 0.72
N CYS A 179 -7.33 -6.66 1.45
CA CYS A 179 -6.05 -6.16 0.98
C CYS A 179 -5.06 -7.31 0.86
N ILE A 180 -4.42 -7.41 -0.30
CA ILE A 180 -3.42 -8.43 -0.63
C ILE A 180 -2.19 -7.69 -1.17
N SER A 181 -1.58 -6.85 -0.32
CA SER A 181 -0.48 -5.97 -0.75
C SER A 181 0.85 -6.72 -0.73
N PRO A 182 1.64 -6.66 -1.82
CA PRO A 182 3.03 -7.11 -1.81
C PRO A 182 3.99 -6.03 -1.28
N GLU A 183 3.59 -4.76 -1.27
CA GLU A 183 4.47 -3.61 -1.01
C GLU A 183 4.28 -3.08 0.42
N LEU A 184 5.41 -2.88 1.10
CA LEU A 184 5.48 -2.19 2.39
C LEU A 184 5.57 -0.68 2.16
N PHE A 185 4.59 0.07 2.67
CA PHE A 185 4.66 1.53 2.65
C PHE A 185 5.78 2.04 3.56
N PHE A 186 5.70 1.73 4.86
CA PHE A 186 6.80 1.88 5.80
C PHE A 186 6.60 0.98 7.03
N GLU A 187 7.69 0.69 7.73
CA GLU A 187 7.68 0.09 9.07
C GLU A 187 8.51 0.99 9.99
N ARG A 188 8.02 1.20 11.23
CA ARG A 188 8.70 1.97 12.27
C ARG A 188 8.93 1.09 13.49
N ASN A 189 10.16 1.07 14.01
CA ASN A 189 10.51 0.47 15.28
C ASN A 189 11.30 1.47 16.12
N GLY A 190 10.69 1.99 17.19
CA GLY A 190 11.21 3.14 17.92
C GLY A 190 11.39 4.33 16.98
N ASP A 191 12.62 4.83 16.87
CA ASP A 191 12.96 5.93 15.95
C ASP A 191 13.50 5.44 14.60
N SER A 192 13.67 4.12 14.40
CA SER A 192 14.06 3.57 13.11
C SER A 192 12.86 3.46 12.19
N ILE A 193 12.97 3.96 10.95
CA ILE A 193 11.97 3.79 9.90
C ILE A 193 12.61 3.15 8.67
N LYS A 194 11.87 2.26 8.01
CA LYS A 194 12.27 1.67 6.73
C LYS A 194 11.13 1.69 5.73
N THR A 195 11.46 1.86 4.45
CA THR A 195 10.54 1.72 3.32
C THR A 195 11.14 0.76 2.30
N LYS A 196 10.30 0.04 1.57
CA LYS A 196 10.74 -0.99 0.61
C LYS A 196 10.03 -0.83 -0.74
N PRO A 197 10.42 0.18 -1.54
CA PRO A 197 9.85 0.37 -2.87
C PRO A 197 10.09 -0.85 -3.77
N MET A 198 9.08 -1.13 -4.59
CA MET A 198 9.08 -2.22 -5.56
C MET A 198 8.92 -1.65 -6.98
N LYS A 199 9.93 -1.81 -7.84
CA LYS A 199 9.86 -1.46 -9.27
C LYS A 199 10.66 -2.42 -10.11
N GLY A 200 10.04 -2.88 -11.20
CA GLY A 200 10.54 -3.92 -12.09
C GLY A 200 10.02 -5.30 -11.73
N THR A 201 9.31 -5.93 -12.65
CA THR A 201 8.80 -7.30 -12.50
C THR A 201 9.05 -8.11 -13.74
N ILE A 202 9.28 -9.41 -13.55
CA ILE A 202 9.31 -10.39 -14.63
C ILE A 202 8.56 -11.64 -14.18
N HIS A 203 7.87 -12.32 -15.09
CA HIS A 203 7.15 -13.55 -14.79
C HIS A 203 8.13 -14.65 -14.32
N ARG A 204 7.60 -15.67 -13.66
CA ARG A 204 8.39 -16.84 -13.27
C ARG A 204 8.70 -17.73 -14.47
N GLY A 205 9.88 -18.33 -14.48
CA GLY A 205 10.26 -19.33 -15.46
C GLY A 205 9.49 -20.63 -15.26
N ARG A 206 9.36 -21.40 -16.34
CA ARG A 206 8.66 -22.70 -16.34
C ARG A 206 9.50 -23.79 -15.65
N TRP A 207 10.82 -23.63 -15.63
CA TRP A 207 11.78 -24.51 -14.95
C TRP A 207 12.90 -23.69 -14.30
N ALA A 208 13.67 -24.30 -13.39
CA ALA A 208 14.62 -23.59 -12.53
C ALA A 208 15.69 -22.77 -13.29
N ALA A 209 16.24 -23.30 -14.39
CA ALA A 209 17.25 -22.58 -15.18
C ALA A 209 16.68 -21.33 -15.87
N GLU A 210 15.50 -21.44 -16.49
CA GLU A 210 14.81 -20.28 -17.10
C GLU A 210 14.41 -19.27 -16.03
N ASP A 211 13.98 -19.74 -14.86
CA ASP A 211 13.56 -18.87 -13.76
C ASP A 211 14.72 -18.05 -13.18
N GLU A 212 15.91 -18.65 -13.09
CA GLU A 212 17.15 -17.97 -12.70
C GLU A 212 17.62 -16.99 -13.79
N GLU A 213 17.54 -17.37 -15.07
CA GLU A 213 17.87 -16.49 -16.19
C GLU A 213 16.97 -15.24 -16.22
N LEU A 214 15.67 -15.40 -16.00
CA LEU A 214 14.72 -14.29 -15.89
C LEU A 214 15.04 -13.39 -14.69
N ALA A 215 15.40 -13.96 -13.54
CA ALA A 215 15.83 -13.19 -12.37
C ALA A 215 17.07 -12.35 -12.68
N GLN A 216 18.07 -12.94 -13.34
CA GLN A 216 19.30 -12.23 -13.76
C GLN A 216 19.01 -11.17 -14.82
N GLN A 217 18.08 -11.44 -15.75
CA GLN A 217 17.63 -10.48 -16.75
C GLN A 217 16.99 -9.25 -16.09
N LEU A 218 16.07 -9.46 -15.13
CA LEU A 218 15.48 -8.37 -14.36
C LEU A 218 16.57 -7.62 -13.57
N ALA A 219 17.44 -8.36 -12.89
CA ALA A 219 18.54 -7.79 -12.12
C ALA A 219 19.43 -6.90 -13.01
N ALA A 220 19.67 -7.26 -14.28
CA ALA A 220 20.52 -6.53 -15.20
C ALA A 220 19.82 -5.44 -16.03
N SER A 221 18.48 -5.35 -15.98
CA SER A 221 17.69 -4.43 -16.80
C SER A 221 18.03 -2.96 -16.50
N PRO A 222 18.62 -2.21 -17.45
CA PRO A 222 18.94 -0.80 -17.24
C PRO A 222 17.68 0.05 -17.02
N LYS A 223 16.57 -0.32 -17.66
CA LYS A 223 15.29 0.36 -17.52
C LYS A 223 14.74 0.21 -16.10
N ASP A 224 14.63 -1.03 -15.62
CA ASP A 224 14.05 -1.31 -14.30
C ASP A 224 14.92 -0.73 -13.18
N ARG A 225 16.25 -0.82 -13.31
CA ARG A 225 17.18 -0.14 -12.40
C ARG A 225 16.99 1.37 -12.38
N ALA A 226 16.85 2.01 -13.55
CA ALA A 226 16.64 3.46 -13.62
C ALA A 226 15.32 3.89 -12.96
N GLU A 227 14.23 3.16 -13.22
CA GLU A 227 12.94 3.40 -12.55
C GLU A 227 13.05 3.20 -11.03
N ASN A 228 13.74 2.14 -10.59
CA ASN A 228 13.92 1.85 -9.17
C ASN A 228 14.76 2.94 -8.46
N VAL A 229 15.88 3.38 -9.06
CA VAL A 229 16.71 4.49 -8.53
C VAL A 229 15.88 5.76 -8.39
N MET A 230 15.07 6.09 -9.40
CA MET A 230 14.22 7.28 -9.35
C MET A 230 13.26 7.25 -8.13
N ILE A 231 12.66 6.09 -7.84
CA ILE A 231 11.78 5.93 -6.67
C ILE A 231 12.58 5.93 -5.37
N VAL A 232 13.76 5.30 -5.33
CA VAL A 232 14.65 5.32 -4.16
C VAL A 232 15.05 6.75 -3.82
N ASP A 233 15.43 7.57 -4.81
CA ASP A 233 15.81 8.96 -4.58
C ASP A 233 14.63 9.82 -4.12
N LEU A 234 13.43 9.58 -4.65
CA LEU A 234 12.22 10.22 -4.17
C LEU A 234 11.98 9.90 -2.69
N LEU A 235 12.08 8.62 -2.29
CA LEU A 235 11.88 8.20 -0.91
C LEU A 235 12.99 8.66 0.01
N ARG A 236 14.24 8.73 -0.46
CA ARG A 236 15.35 9.33 0.30
C ARG A 236 15.09 10.80 0.59
N ASN A 237 14.61 11.55 -0.40
CA ASN A 237 14.23 12.94 -0.23
C ASN A 237 13.06 13.11 0.74
N ASP A 238 12.02 12.29 0.61
CA ASP A 238 10.86 12.36 1.50
C ASP A 238 11.22 11.97 2.95
N LEU A 239 12.01 10.91 3.17
CA LEU A 239 12.54 10.56 4.49
C LEU A 239 13.48 11.63 5.05
N GLY A 240 14.29 12.28 4.20
CA GLY A 240 15.21 13.35 4.61
C GLY A 240 14.52 14.52 5.31
N LYS A 241 13.24 14.79 4.99
CA LYS A 241 12.45 15.85 5.63
C LYS A 241 12.13 15.57 7.11
N ILE A 242 12.07 14.30 7.51
CA ILE A 242 11.64 13.86 8.85
C ILE A 242 12.73 13.13 9.64
N SER A 243 13.88 12.88 9.02
CA SER A 243 14.97 12.12 9.63
C SER A 243 16.04 13.01 10.24
N VAL A 244 16.87 12.44 11.11
CA VAL A 244 18.11 13.04 11.58
C VAL A 244 19.03 13.25 10.37
N PRO A 245 19.62 14.45 10.17
CA PRO A 245 20.51 14.71 9.05
C PRO A 245 21.62 13.66 8.92
N GLY A 246 21.83 13.14 7.71
CA GLY A 246 22.84 12.11 7.42
C GLY A 246 22.45 10.67 7.79
N SER A 247 21.29 10.43 8.42
CA SER A 247 20.86 9.07 8.78
C SER A 247 20.22 8.28 7.63
N VAL A 248 19.75 8.96 6.58
CA VAL A 248 19.08 8.32 5.44
C VAL A 248 20.08 7.53 4.62
N ARG A 249 19.88 6.22 4.53
CA ARG A 249 20.75 5.28 3.79
C ARG A 249 19.93 4.33 2.94
N VAL A 250 20.53 3.85 1.85
CA VAL A 250 20.00 2.74 1.06
C VAL A 250 20.74 1.49 1.50
N SER A 251 20.12 0.64 2.32
CA SER A 251 20.77 -0.55 2.86
C SER A 251 20.88 -1.66 1.83
N LYS A 252 19.93 -1.71 0.89
CA LYS A 252 19.85 -2.71 -0.16
C LYS A 252 19.32 -2.11 -1.44
N LEU A 253 19.94 -2.40 -2.58
CA LEU A 253 19.60 -1.81 -3.87
C LEU A 253 19.49 -2.90 -4.93
N PHE A 254 18.37 -2.93 -5.65
CA PHE A 254 18.07 -3.88 -6.73
C PHE A 254 18.07 -5.35 -6.30
N GLU A 255 17.59 -5.66 -5.10
CA GLU A 255 17.35 -7.05 -4.72
C GLU A 255 16.25 -7.64 -5.58
N VAL A 256 16.50 -8.79 -6.20
CA VAL A 256 15.48 -9.52 -6.96
C VAL A 256 14.88 -10.59 -6.05
N GLU A 257 13.65 -10.35 -5.64
CA GLU A 257 12.91 -11.19 -4.71
C GLU A 257 11.96 -12.13 -5.44
N ARG A 258 11.92 -13.38 -4.97
CA ARG A 258 11.09 -14.43 -5.52
C ARG A 258 9.69 -14.36 -4.93
N TYR A 259 8.69 -14.10 -5.77
CA TYR A 259 7.27 -14.29 -5.45
C TYR A 259 6.71 -15.53 -6.16
N GLU A 260 5.48 -15.92 -5.80
CA GLU A 260 4.84 -17.12 -6.32
C GLU A 260 4.66 -17.05 -7.85
N THR A 261 4.21 -15.90 -8.35
CA THR A 261 3.86 -15.70 -9.77
C THR A 261 4.86 -14.82 -10.55
N LEU A 262 5.79 -14.14 -9.86
CA LEU A 262 6.76 -13.23 -10.48
C LEU A 262 8.07 -13.13 -9.68
N TRP A 263 9.09 -12.55 -10.32
CA TRP A 263 10.23 -11.92 -9.65
C TRP A 263 9.99 -10.42 -9.56
N GLN A 264 10.38 -9.82 -8.44
CA GLN A 264 10.23 -8.39 -8.18
C GLN A 264 11.56 -7.79 -7.78
N MET A 265 11.94 -6.68 -8.40
CA MET A 265 13.07 -5.89 -7.94
C MET A 265 12.62 -4.92 -6.84
N THR A 266 13.34 -4.96 -5.72
CA THR A 266 13.11 -4.17 -4.50
C THR A 266 14.37 -3.41 -4.11
N SER A 267 14.19 -2.33 -3.37
CA SER A 267 15.27 -1.61 -2.70
C SER A 267 14.81 -1.24 -1.30
N THR A 268 15.72 -1.12 -0.34
CA THR A 268 15.40 -0.76 1.04
C THR A 268 16.04 0.57 1.41
N VAL A 269 15.23 1.53 1.83
CA VAL A 269 15.67 2.83 2.33
C VAL A 269 15.34 2.92 3.81
N GLU A 270 16.32 3.29 4.62
CA GLU A 270 16.21 3.35 6.08
C GLU A 270 16.70 4.71 6.59
N SER A 271 16.15 5.14 7.71
CA SER A 271 16.64 6.32 8.42
C SER A 271 16.27 6.29 9.90
N THR A 272 16.85 7.23 10.65
CA THR A 272 16.48 7.51 12.03
C THR A 272 15.61 8.76 12.05
N LEU A 273 14.37 8.64 12.51
CA LEU A 273 13.46 9.76 12.70
C LEU A 273 13.99 10.71 13.77
N ARG A 274 13.66 11.99 13.65
CA ARG A 274 13.87 12.94 14.75
C ARG A 274 12.87 12.66 15.88
N SER A 275 13.25 13.01 17.11
CA SER A 275 12.44 12.75 18.30
C SER A 275 11.09 13.50 18.34
N ASP A 276 10.95 14.57 17.56
CA ASP A 276 9.74 15.38 17.45
C ASP A 276 8.73 14.85 16.40
N VAL A 277 9.10 13.81 15.64
CA VAL A 277 8.31 13.30 14.52
C VAL A 277 7.31 12.24 14.97
N GLY A 278 6.03 12.57 14.85
CA GLY A 278 4.90 11.67 15.07
C GLY A 278 4.42 10.97 13.80
N LEU A 279 3.39 10.13 13.95
CA LEU A 279 2.77 9.40 12.83
C LEU A 279 2.19 10.36 11.78
N ALA A 280 1.58 11.45 12.22
CA ALA A 280 1.03 12.46 11.32
C ALA A 280 2.12 13.12 10.44
N ASP A 281 3.31 13.34 11.00
CA ASP A 281 4.46 13.92 10.27
C ASP A 281 5.06 12.91 9.28
N VAL A 282 5.14 11.63 9.67
CA VAL A 282 5.55 10.54 8.76
C VAL A 282 4.59 10.45 7.58
N MET A 283 3.28 10.43 7.84
CA MET A 283 2.26 10.42 6.78
C MET A 283 2.37 11.66 5.90
N ALA A 284 2.61 12.83 6.49
CA ALA A 284 2.73 14.06 5.71
C ALA A 284 3.94 14.06 4.76
N ALA A 285 5.04 13.42 5.15
CA ALA A 285 6.23 13.32 4.32
C ALA A 285 6.09 12.25 3.21
N LEU A 286 5.49 11.10 3.53
CA LEU A 286 5.52 9.91 2.67
C LEU A 286 4.24 9.70 1.85
N PHE A 287 3.09 10.19 2.31
CA PHE A 287 1.79 9.86 1.71
C PHE A 287 1.37 10.87 0.61
N PRO A 288 0.77 10.42 -0.50
CA PRO A 288 0.67 9.04 -0.95
C PRO A 288 2.03 8.54 -1.48
N CYS A 289 2.23 7.22 -1.49
CA CYS A 289 3.52 6.64 -1.89
C CYS A 289 3.92 7.09 -3.31
N GLY A 290 5.20 7.45 -3.48
CA GLY A 290 5.72 7.89 -4.77
C GLY A 290 5.62 6.83 -5.87
N SER A 291 5.70 5.54 -5.51
CA SER A 291 5.63 4.41 -6.45
C SER A 291 4.27 4.27 -7.15
N ILE A 292 3.20 4.76 -6.52
CA ILE A 292 1.80 4.66 -6.98
C ILE A 292 1.22 5.98 -7.50
N THR A 293 2.01 7.06 -7.51
CA THR A 293 1.68 8.33 -8.16
C THR A 293 2.56 8.52 -9.39
N GLY A 294 3.77 9.01 -9.19
CA GLY A 294 4.75 9.38 -10.21
C GLY A 294 5.43 10.71 -9.87
N ALA A 295 6.31 11.18 -10.75
CA ALA A 295 7.20 12.30 -10.47
C ALA A 295 7.12 13.36 -11.58
N PRO A 296 7.03 14.67 -11.27
CA PRO A 296 6.85 15.27 -9.94
C PRO A 296 5.46 14.97 -9.34
N LYS A 297 5.40 14.72 -8.02
CA LYS A 297 4.19 14.21 -7.32
C LYS A 297 2.96 15.10 -7.52
N ILE A 298 3.07 16.41 -7.26
CA ILE A 298 1.95 17.37 -7.35
C ILE A 298 1.33 17.37 -8.75
N ARG A 299 2.15 17.62 -9.78
CA ARG A 299 1.68 17.69 -11.17
C ARG A 299 1.12 16.35 -11.65
N THR A 300 1.73 15.24 -11.23
CA THR A 300 1.26 13.91 -11.59
C THR A 300 -0.09 13.58 -10.96
N MET A 301 -0.34 14.01 -9.73
CA MET A 301 -1.65 13.82 -9.09
C MET A 301 -2.77 14.64 -9.78
N GLU A 302 -2.47 15.84 -10.29
CA GLU A 302 -3.41 16.59 -11.13
C GLU A 302 -3.78 15.82 -12.40
N ILE A 303 -2.77 15.29 -13.10
CA ILE A 303 -2.97 14.46 -14.30
C ILE A 303 -3.79 13.21 -13.98
N ILE A 304 -3.49 12.53 -12.87
CA ILE A 304 -4.26 11.36 -12.39
C ILE A 304 -5.72 11.75 -12.18
N ARG A 305 -5.99 12.85 -11.47
CA ARG A 305 -7.35 13.34 -11.22
C ARG A 305 -8.08 13.65 -12.53
N GLU A 306 -7.41 14.23 -13.51
CA GLU A 306 -7.98 14.55 -14.83
C GLU A 306 -8.36 13.28 -15.60
N LEU A 307 -7.46 12.29 -15.63
CA LEU A 307 -7.57 11.12 -16.51
C LEU A 307 -8.33 9.93 -15.89
N GLU A 308 -8.26 9.73 -14.58
CA GLU A 308 -9.01 8.66 -13.90
C GLU A 308 -10.44 9.12 -13.60
N PRO A 309 -11.47 8.46 -14.14
CA PRO A 309 -12.85 8.91 -13.97
C PRO A 309 -13.41 8.69 -12.54
N PHE A 310 -12.78 7.80 -11.76
CA PHE A 310 -13.21 7.41 -10.43
C PHE A 310 -12.17 7.79 -9.36
N PRO A 311 -12.58 8.05 -8.11
CA PRO A 311 -11.64 8.08 -7.00
C PRO A 311 -11.01 6.71 -6.78
N ARG A 312 -9.79 6.70 -6.25
CA ARG A 312 -9.07 5.47 -5.93
C ARG A 312 -9.54 4.86 -4.61
N GLY A 313 -9.99 5.67 -3.66
CA GLY A 313 -10.43 5.20 -2.36
C GLY A 313 -9.29 4.51 -1.62
N ILE A 314 -9.54 3.32 -1.08
CA ILE A 314 -8.49 2.54 -0.40
C ILE A 314 -7.43 1.98 -1.34
N TYR A 315 -7.71 1.87 -2.65
CA TYR A 315 -6.68 1.48 -3.61
C TYR A 315 -5.60 2.56 -3.67
N THR A 316 -4.34 2.17 -3.54
CA THR A 316 -3.18 3.08 -3.36
C THR A 316 -3.28 4.03 -2.15
N GLY A 317 -4.18 3.74 -1.22
CA GLY A 317 -4.14 4.24 0.14
C GLY A 317 -3.17 3.43 1.00
N THR A 318 -3.44 3.30 2.30
CA THR A 318 -2.64 2.45 3.20
C THR A 318 -3.49 1.80 4.28
N ILE A 319 -3.08 0.60 4.70
CA ILE A 319 -3.60 -0.12 5.85
C ILE A 319 -2.41 -0.54 6.71
N GLY A 320 -2.51 -0.38 8.02
CA GLY A 320 -1.46 -0.80 8.94
C GLY A 320 -1.95 -0.85 10.38
N PHE A 321 -1.01 -1.13 11.28
CA PHE A 321 -1.23 -1.09 12.72
C PHE A 321 -0.05 -0.40 13.42
N ILE A 322 -0.30 0.08 14.63
CA ILE A 322 0.67 0.72 15.54
C ILE A 322 0.43 0.24 16.97
#